data_AF-A0A1M3GYX6-F1
#
_entry.id   AF-A0A1M3GYX6-F1
#
_cell.length_a   1.000
_cell.length_b   1.000
_cell.length_c   1.000
_cell.angle_alpha   90.00
_cell.angle_beta   90.00
_cell.angle_gamma   90.00
#
_symmetry.space_group_name_H-M   'P 1'
#
loop_
_entity.id
_entity.type
_entity.pdbx_description
1 polymer ?
#
loop_
_entity_poly.entity_id
_entity_poly.type
_entity_poly.pdbx_seq_one_letter_code
_entity_poly.pdbx_strand_id
1 'polypeptide(L)'
;MKKIRKISTALVIIFGLLILFESACFIGSGGILNELDLALVEIENLEKKSLLNNSQKNISESTEFYLSQYHNSSELKQHIREYEKSLHYREIYFCIFIALFFLSLILRIYFRKRKDVQKGSFP
;
A
#
# COMPACT_ATOMS: atom_id res chain seq x y z
N MET A 1 15.39 27.41 -19.91
CA MET A 1 15.07 27.30 -18.46
C MET A 1 13.56 27.29 -18.10
N LYS A 2 12.65 28.01 -18.79
CA LYS A 2 11.20 27.98 -18.46
C LYS A 2 10.57 26.57 -18.59
N LYS A 3 10.97 25.78 -19.60
CA LYS A 3 10.50 24.39 -19.81
C LYS A 3 10.89 23.45 -18.65
N ILE A 4 12.14 23.51 -18.18
CA ILE A 4 12.65 22.69 -17.05
C ILE A 4 11.88 22.97 -15.74
N ARG A 5 11.53 24.23 -15.46
CA ARG A 5 10.69 24.58 -14.30
C ARG A 5 9.29 24.00 -14.37
N LYS A 6 8.66 24.02 -15.55
CA LYS A 6 7.34 23.41 -15.75
C LYS A 6 7.41 21.91 -15.53
N ILE A 7 8.43 21.24 -16.08
CA ILE A 7 8.64 19.79 -15.91
C ILE A 7 8.87 19.44 -14.43
N SER A 8 9.79 20.14 -13.74
CA SER A 8 10.04 19.91 -12.31
C SER A 8 8.82 20.18 -11.44
N THR A 9 8.00 21.19 -11.78
CA THR A 9 6.75 21.45 -11.05
C THR A 9 5.72 20.35 -11.29
N ALA A 10 5.58 19.89 -12.53
CA ALA A 10 4.70 18.77 -12.86
C ALA A 10 5.13 17.48 -12.15
N LEU A 11 6.43 17.19 -12.09
CA LEU A 11 6.97 16.03 -11.37
C LEU A 11 6.63 16.06 -9.89
N VAL A 12 6.82 17.21 -9.21
CA VAL A 12 6.45 17.38 -7.79
C VAL A 12 4.96 17.13 -7.58
N ILE A 13 4.10 17.66 -8.46
CA ILE A 13 2.64 17.48 -8.35
C ILE A 13 2.27 16.00 -8.56
N ILE A 14 2.80 15.35 -9.59
CA ILE A 14 2.51 13.94 -9.91
C ILE A 14 2.95 13.04 -8.76
N PHE A 15 4.19 13.19 -8.28
CA PHE A 15 4.68 12.38 -7.15
C PHE A 15 3.90 12.66 -5.87
N GLY A 16 3.52 13.92 -5.61
CA GLY A 16 2.67 14.26 -4.47
C GLY A 16 1.29 13.60 -4.52
N LEU A 17 0.65 13.58 -5.70
CA LEU A 17 -0.63 12.90 -5.90
C LEU A 17 -0.51 11.38 -5.73
N LEU A 18 0.56 10.77 -6.25
CA LEU A 18 0.82 9.34 -6.08
C LEU A 18 1.02 8.97 -4.61
N ILE A 19 1.76 9.77 -3.85
CA ILE A 19 1.95 9.56 -2.41
C ILE A 19 0.63 9.65 -1.66
N LEU A 20 -0.21 10.65 -1.95
CA LEU A 20 -1.52 10.80 -1.32
C LEU A 20 -2.44 9.61 -1.62
N PHE A 21 -2.47 9.17 -2.89
CA PHE A 21 -3.27 8.02 -3.31
C PHE A 21 -2.81 6.73 -2.61
N GLU A 22 -1.51 6.41 -2.66
CA GLU A 22 -0.96 5.23 -2.00
C GLU A 22 -1.22 5.25 -0.48
N SER A 23 -1.05 6.41 0.17
CA SER A 23 -1.31 6.57 1.60
C SER A 23 -2.77 6.25 1.97
N ALA A 24 -3.73 6.67 1.13
CA ALA A 24 -5.13 6.35 1.33
C ALA A 24 -5.40 4.84 1.18
N CYS A 25 -4.76 4.19 0.20
CA CYS A 25 -4.87 2.75 0.01
C CYS A 25 -4.24 1.93 1.15
N PHE A 26 -3.17 2.44 1.79
CA PHE A 26 -2.50 1.76 2.92
C PHE A 26 -3.41 1.59 4.15
N ILE A 27 -4.24 2.59 4.43
CA ILE A 27 -5.18 2.57 5.56
C ILE A 27 -6.20 1.43 5.39
N GLY A 28 -6.67 1.19 4.16
CA GLY A 28 -7.62 0.12 3.86
C GLY A 28 -7.00 -1.29 3.92
N SER A 29 -5.73 -1.44 3.50
CA SER A 29 -5.08 -2.75 3.43
C SER A 29 -4.84 -3.42 4.79
N GLY A 30 -4.59 -2.64 5.85
CA GLY A 30 -4.39 -3.20 7.20
C GLY A 30 -5.66 -3.82 7.78
N GLY A 31 -6.83 -3.23 7.49
CA GLY A 31 -8.12 -3.76 7.92
C GLY A 31 -8.44 -5.11 7.25
N ILE A 32 -8.19 -5.21 5.94
CA ILE A 32 -8.41 -6.44 5.16
C ILE A 32 -7.54 -7.59 5.68
N LEU A 33 -6.26 -7.33 6.01
CA LEU A 33 -5.38 -8.36 6.55
C LEU A 33 -5.92 -8.92 7.88
N ASN A 34 -6.37 -8.03 8.76
CA ASN A 34 -6.94 -8.41 10.04
C ASN A 34 -8.25 -9.22 9.88
N GLU A 35 -9.11 -8.86 8.93
CA GLU A 35 -10.32 -9.63 8.62
C GLU A 35 -9.99 -11.02 8.07
N LEU A 36 -8.99 -11.14 7.20
CA LEU A 36 -8.52 -12.42 6.67
C LEU A 36 -7.93 -13.31 7.78
N ASP A 37 -7.15 -12.74 8.70
CA ASP A 37 -6.58 -13.46 9.83
C ASP A 37 -7.67 -13.97 10.79
N LEU A 38 -8.67 -13.14 11.09
CA LEU A 38 -9.82 -13.54 11.90
C LEU A 38 -10.60 -14.68 11.24
N ALA A 39 -10.86 -14.57 9.94
CA ALA A 39 -11.52 -15.62 9.16
C ALA A 39 -10.71 -16.91 9.17
N LEU A 40 -9.39 -16.83 9.01
CA LEU A 40 -8.52 -18.00 9.05
C LEU A 40 -8.59 -18.72 10.39
N VAL A 41 -8.53 -17.99 11.50
CA VAL A 41 -8.64 -18.56 12.85
C VAL A 41 -9.99 -19.25 13.04
N GLU A 42 -11.08 -18.66 12.56
CA GLU A 42 -12.40 -19.29 12.63
C GLU A 42 -12.49 -20.58 11.79
N ILE A 43 -11.94 -20.57 10.56
CA ILE A 43 -11.92 -21.76 9.68
C ILE A 43 -11.09 -22.88 10.30
N GLU A 44 -9.90 -22.60 10.81
CA GLU A 44 -9.08 -23.61 11.49
C GLU A 44 -9.80 -24.22 12.70
N ASN A 45 -10.53 -23.39 13.44
CA ASN A 45 -11.32 -23.84 14.58
C ASN A 45 -12.51 -24.71 14.13
N LEU A 46 -13.12 -24.42 12.99
CA LEU A 46 -14.16 -25.25 12.40
C LEU A 46 -13.62 -26.59 11.91
N GLU A 47 -12.48 -26.60 11.22
CA GLU A 47 -11.80 -27.83 10.77
C GLU A 47 -11.42 -28.72 11.96
N LYS A 48 -10.86 -28.14 13.03
CA LYS A 48 -10.56 -28.88 14.27
C LYS A 48 -11.81 -29.42 14.95
N LYS A 49 -12.94 -28.69 14.92
CA LYS A 49 -14.20 -29.10 15.54
C LYS A 49 -15.01 -30.10 14.72
N SER A 50 -14.93 -30.06 13.38
CA SER A 50 -15.59 -31.06 12.53
C SER A 50 -14.95 -32.44 12.73
N LEU A 51 -13.63 -32.48 12.96
CA LEU A 51 -12.91 -33.67 13.40
C LEU A 51 -13.35 -34.17 14.80
N LEU A 52 -13.90 -33.29 15.64
CA LEU A 52 -14.36 -33.57 17.00
C LEU A 52 -15.88 -33.76 17.12
N ASN A 53 -16.59 -33.89 15.98
CA ASN A 53 -17.97 -34.37 15.90
C ASN A 53 -19.02 -33.54 16.67
N ASN A 54 -18.94 -32.21 16.59
CA ASN A 54 -19.95 -31.33 17.19
C ASN A 54 -20.56 -30.33 16.20
N SER A 55 -21.89 -30.22 16.30
CA SER A 55 -22.80 -29.34 15.56
C SER A 55 -22.20 -28.00 15.14
N GLN A 56 -22.34 -27.68 13.85
CA GLN A 56 -21.98 -26.40 13.24
C GLN A 56 -22.52 -25.24 14.06
N LYS A 57 -21.61 -24.36 14.49
CA LYS A 57 -21.88 -23.15 15.26
C LYS A 57 -21.99 -21.98 14.28
N ASN A 58 -22.85 -21.00 14.58
CA ASN A 58 -22.94 -19.72 13.86
C ASN A 58 -21.53 -19.17 13.54
N ILE A 59 -21.20 -19.12 12.25
CA ILE A 59 -19.96 -18.57 11.73
C ILE A 59 -20.18 -17.08 11.48
N SER A 60 -19.13 -16.25 11.52
CA SER A 60 -19.25 -14.85 11.12
C SER A 60 -19.46 -14.73 9.59
N GLU A 61 -20.17 -13.67 9.16
CA GLU A 61 -20.50 -13.43 7.75
C GLU A 61 -19.24 -13.29 6.88
N SER A 62 -18.19 -12.66 7.41
CA SER A 62 -16.88 -12.58 6.74
C SER A 62 -16.26 -13.96 6.55
N THR A 63 -16.29 -14.81 7.56
CA THR A 63 -15.75 -16.17 7.48
C THR A 63 -16.55 -17.04 6.51
N GLU A 64 -17.88 -16.90 6.45
CA GLU A 64 -18.71 -17.59 5.45
C GLU A 64 -18.36 -17.16 4.03
N PHE A 65 -18.14 -15.86 3.80
CA PHE A 65 -17.66 -15.35 2.52
C PHE A 65 -16.31 -15.96 2.15
N TYR A 66 -15.32 -15.93 3.05
CA TYR A 66 -13.99 -16.48 2.75
C TYR A 66 -13.98 -18.00 2.59
N LEU A 67 -14.82 -18.74 3.31
CA LEU A 67 -15.04 -20.18 3.10
C LEU A 67 -15.61 -20.47 1.71
N SER A 68 -16.52 -19.64 1.22
CA SER A 68 -17.10 -19.81 -0.13
C SER A 68 -16.07 -19.64 -1.24
N GLN A 69 -15.04 -18.82 -1.00
CA GLN A 69 -14.00 -18.48 -1.97
C GLN A 69 -12.79 -19.42 -1.91
N TYR A 70 -12.34 -19.79 -0.71
CA TYR A 70 -11.06 -20.49 -0.50
C TYR A 70 -11.22 -21.91 0.05
N HIS A 71 -12.45 -22.34 0.38
CA HIS A 71 -12.84 -23.72 0.75
C HIS A 71 -12.20 -24.36 1.99
N ASN A 72 -10.95 -24.03 2.34
CA ASN A 72 -10.18 -24.59 3.46
C ASN A 72 -9.17 -23.56 3.99
N SER A 73 -8.63 -23.83 5.18
CA SER A 73 -7.65 -22.95 5.84
C SER A 73 -6.31 -22.86 5.09
N SER A 74 -5.94 -23.89 4.33
CA SER A 74 -4.65 -23.94 3.62
C SER A 74 -4.61 -22.97 2.43
N GLU A 75 -5.67 -22.92 1.63
CA GLU A 75 -5.81 -21.99 0.51
C GLU A 75 -5.91 -20.54 1.00
N LEU A 76 -6.67 -20.29 2.07
CA LEU A 76 -6.76 -18.96 2.66
C LEU A 76 -5.39 -18.49 3.20
N LYS A 77 -4.62 -19.38 3.85
CA LYS A 77 -3.23 -19.08 4.28
C LYS A 77 -2.32 -18.73 3.11
N GLN A 78 -2.43 -19.45 2.00
CA GLN A 78 -1.64 -19.14 0.82
C GLN A 78 -1.99 -17.76 0.29
N HIS A 79 -3.29 -17.44 0.21
CA HIS A 79 -3.76 -16.14 -0.23
C HIS A 79 -3.26 -15.00 0.68
N ILE A 80 -3.35 -15.18 2.01
CA ILE A 80 -2.84 -14.20 2.99
C ILE A 80 -1.35 -13.94 2.74
N ARG A 81 -0.53 -14.98 2.56
CA ARG A 81 0.91 -14.82 2.29
C ARG A 81 1.20 -14.08 0.98
N GLU A 82 0.45 -14.38 -0.07
CA GLU A 82 0.57 -13.69 -1.36
C GLU A 82 0.18 -12.21 -1.23
N TYR A 83 -0.87 -11.93 -0.46
CA TYR A 83 -1.33 -10.58 -0.18
C TYR A 83 -0.33 -9.79 0.67
N GLU A 84 0.22 -10.37 1.75
CA GLU A 84 1.31 -9.79 2.55
C GLU A 84 2.52 -9.45 1.69
N LYS A 85 2.92 -10.37 0.81
CA LYS A 85 4.04 -10.15 -0.12
C LYS A 85 3.75 -8.97 -1.07
N SER A 86 2.53 -8.89 -1.58
CA SER A 86 2.07 -7.77 -2.43
C SER A 86 2.10 -6.43 -1.67
N LEU A 87 1.64 -6.40 -0.41
CA LEU A 87 1.70 -5.23 0.45
C LEU A 87 3.15 -4.79 0.69
N HIS A 88 4.04 -5.74 0.98
CA HIS A 88 5.46 -5.43 1.18
C HIS A 88 6.10 -4.80 -0.06
N TYR A 89 5.79 -5.31 -1.25
CA TYR A 89 6.27 -4.66 -2.48
C TYR A 89 5.71 -3.25 -2.64
N ARG A 90 4.43 -3.02 -2.32
CA ARG A 90 3.84 -1.68 -2.32
C ARG A 90 4.54 -0.73 -1.35
N GLU A 91 4.92 -1.19 -0.16
CA GLU A 91 5.71 -0.40 0.80
C GLU A 91 7.06 0.04 0.22
N ILE A 92 7.75 -0.88 -0.47
CA ILE A 92 9.02 -0.58 -1.14
C ILE A 92 8.81 0.49 -2.22
N TYR A 93 7.80 0.34 -3.07
CA TYR A 93 7.50 1.34 -4.11
C TYR A 93 7.11 2.69 -3.51
N PHE A 94 6.34 2.69 -2.43
CA PHE A 94 5.97 3.91 -1.72
C PHE A 94 7.21 4.64 -1.17
N CYS A 95 8.15 3.92 -0.55
CA CYS A 95 9.43 4.48 -0.11
C CYS A 95 10.23 5.09 -1.28
N ILE A 96 10.26 4.41 -2.43
CA ILE A 96 10.92 4.92 -3.64
C ILE A 96 10.25 6.22 -4.13
N PHE A 97 8.91 6.28 -4.16
CA PHE A 97 8.19 7.49 -4.56
C PHE A 97 8.46 8.67 -3.62
N ILE A 98 8.52 8.42 -2.30
CA ILE A 98 8.89 9.45 -1.32
C ILE A 98 10.31 9.98 -1.61
N ALA A 99 11.27 9.08 -1.82
CA ALA A 99 12.66 9.47 -2.13
C ALA A 99 12.73 10.31 -3.42
N LEU A 100 12.03 9.89 -4.48
CA LEU A 100 11.95 10.62 -5.74
C LEU A 100 11.26 11.97 -5.59
N PHE A 101 10.22 12.06 -4.75
CA PHE A 101 9.55 13.32 -4.44
C PHE A 101 10.52 14.32 -3.78
N PHE A 102 11.24 13.91 -2.74
CA PHE A 102 12.23 14.78 -2.09
C PHE A 102 13.38 15.16 -3.04
N LEU A 103 13.87 14.21 -3.84
CA LEU A 103 14.89 14.50 -4.86
C LEU A 103 14.39 15.56 -5.85
N SER A 104 13.12 15.45 -6.29
CA SER A 104 12.50 16.41 -7.20
C SER A 104 12.35 17.81 -6.57
N LEU A 105 12.07 17.88 -5.26
CA LEU A 105 12.02 19.13 -4.49
C LEU A 105 13.41 19.77 -4.38
N ILE A 106 14.44 18.99 -4.04
CA ILE A 106 15.82 19.48 -3.93
C ILE A 106 16.29 20.04 -5.28
N LEU A 107 16.07 19.31 -6.37
CA LEU A 107 16.39 19.78 -7.72
C LEU A 107 15.65 21.08 -8.06
N ARG A 108 14.37 21.20 -7.69
CA ARG A 108 13.58 22.42 -7.90
C ARG A 108 14.19 23.62 -7.17
N ILE A 109 14.60 23.44 -5.91
CA ILE A 109 15.23 24.48 -5.09
C ILE A 109 16.59 24.86 -5.69
N TYR A 110 17.41 23.88 -6.06
CA TYR A 110 18.72 24.09 -6.67
C TYR A 110 18.63 24.92 -7.97
N PHE A 111 17.75 24.54 -8.89
CA PHE A 111 17.54 25.28 -10.14
C PHE A 111 16.94 26.67 -9.93
N ARG A 112 16.19 26.89 -8.84
CA ARG A 112 15.72 28.22 -8.45
C ARG A 112 16.89 29.10 -8.00
N LYS A 113 17.70 28.61 -7.05
CA LYS A 113 18.85 29.34 -6.48
C LYS A 113 19.92 29.70 -7.53
N ARG A 114 20.26 28.77 -8.43
CA ARG A 114 21.23 29.03 -9.52
C ARG A 114 20.79 30.18 -10.43
N LYS A 115 19.49 30.38 -10.61
CA LYS A 115 18.95 31.47 -11.43
C LYS A 115 18.98 32.81 -10.71
N ASP A 116 18.77 32.83 -9.40
CA ASP A 116 18.88 34.06 -8.60
C ASP A 116 20.34 34.55 -8.59
N VAL A 117 21.31 33.62 -8.55
CA VAL A 117 22.74 33.94 -8.73
C VAL A 117 23.05 34.46 -10.14
N GLN A 118 22.51 33.85 -11.21
CA GLN A 118 22.67 34.35 -12.58
C GLN A 118 21.97 35.70 -12.86
N LYS A 119 21.00 36.09 -12.03
CA LYS A 119 20.34 37.40 -12.09
C LYS A 119 21.02 38.46 -11.22
N GLY A 120 21.96 38.05 -10.36
CA GLY A 120 22.72 38.92 -9.46
C GLY A 120 24.07 39.37 -10.02
N SER A 121 24.36 39.14 -11.30
CA SER A 121 25.42 39.89 -11.98
C SER A 121 24.89 41.28 -12.28
N PHE A 122 25.37 42.28 -11.53
CA PHE A 122 25.96 43.55 -11.99
C PHE A 122 25.99 44.54 -10.80
N PRO A 123 26.94 45.47 -10.76
CA PRO A 123 27.07 46.55 -11.75
C PRO A 123 28.07 46.28 -12.87
#